data_AF-A0A359I8C8-F1
#
_entry.id   AF-A0A359I8C8-F1
#
_cell.length_a   1.000
_cell.length_b   1.000
_cell.length_c   1.000
_cell.angle_alpha   90.00
_cell.angle_beta   90.00
_cell.angle_gamma   90.00
#
_symmetry.space_group_name_H-M   'P 1'
#
loop_
_entity.id
_entity.type
_entity.pdbx_description
1 polymer ?
#
loop_
_entity_poly.entity_id
_entity_poly.type
_entity_poly.pdbx_seq_one_letter_code
_entity_poly.pdbx_strand_id
1 'polypeptide(L)'
;MKSKIITQMRNIVADVMTSFQTDFENYDRPYIESDECQFPLIWIVGESHTFMLKLGEYRDIFFNNESARFAYSKNPNVYGYHLEYNTDDNWFLITKEGVTPITLKQAESAIKDYVIPAVKAWEAEYGPLPKVPKLPVRFQNITLSKLKELIIDCHNHDDDSLMDCLKRFHLYTRCATDQYIEVNYNPGYNEFVFSEHTNGKVGLVGGIVFHGWPEIGYSENGSVQLSPRYGWSTHT
;
A
#
# COMPACT_ATOMS: atom_id res chain seq x y z
N MET A 1 8.43 31.23 -15.38
CA MET A 1 7.49 30.12 -15.64
C MET A 1 6.91 29.58 -14.33
N LYS A 2 7.68 28.87 -13.49
CA LYS A 2 7.22 28.33 -12.20
C LYS A 2 6.58 29.38 -11.28
N SER A 3 7.16 30.57 -11.17
CA SER A 3 6.57 31.70 -10.40
C SER A 3 5.14 32.09 -10.84
N LYS A 4 4.81 32.01 -12.13
CA LYS A 4 3.45 32.28 -12.64
C LYS A 4 2.48 31.18 -12.19
N ILE A 5 2.89 29.92 -12.32
CA ILE A 5 2.12 28.75 -11.86
C ILE A 5 1.85 28.84 -10.37
N ILE A 6 2.89 29.09 -9.55
CA ILE A 6 2.77 29.24 -8.09
C ILE A 6 1.80 30.37 -7.73
N THR A 7 1.84 31.50 -8.42
CA THR A 7 0.92 32.60 -8.18
C THR A 7 -0.53 32.21 -8.49
N GLN A 8 -0.77 31.49 -9.60
CA GLN A 8 -2.09 30.98 -9.93
C GLN A 8 -2.60 29.98 -8.88
N MET A 9 -1.76 29.02 -8.48
CA MET A 9 -2.10 28.02 -7.45
C MET A 9 -2.40 28.68 -6.10
N ARG A 10 -1.60 29.67 -5.67
CA ARG A 10 -1.84 30.40 -4.42
C ARG A 10 -3.19 31.11 -4.42
N ASN A 11 -3.57 31.74 -5.53
CA ASN A 11 -4.88 32.37 -5.64
C ASN A 11 -6.01 31.35 -5.56
N ILE A 12 -5.86 30.20 -6.24
CA ILE A 12 -6.83 29.09 -6.15
C ILE A 12 -6.96 28.58 -4.70
N VAL A 13 -5.85 28.40 -3.98
CA VAL A 13 -5.88 28.01 -2.55
C VAL A 13 -6.64 29.04 -1.73
N ALA A 14 -6.36 30.33 -1.92
CA ALA A 14 -7.04 31.39 -1.19
C ALA A 14 -8.56 31.44 -1.47
N ASP A 15 -8.97 31.08 -2.69
CA ASP A 15 -10.36 31.09 -3.12
C ASP A 15 -11.13 29.83 -2.71
N VAL A 16 -10.47 28.66 -2.69
CA VAL A 16 -11.11 27.34 -2.48
C VAL A 16 -10.97 26.84 -1.04
N MET A 17 -9.77 26.92 -0.47
CA MET A 17 -9.48 26.27 0.81
C MET A 17 -9.95 27.14 1.99
N THR A 18 -10.73 26.56 2.88
CA THR A 18 -11.22 27.20 4.11
C THR A 18 -10.37 26.85 5.34
N SER A 19 -9.55 25.80 5.25
CA SER A 19 -8.63 25.36 6.29
C SER A 19 -7.32 24.83 5.70
N PHE A 20 -6.27 24.76 6.52
CA PHE A 20 -4.96 24.19 6.16
C PHE A 20 -4.31 24.79 4.89
N GLN A 21 -4.60 26.06 4.55
CA GLN A 21 -3.97 26.74 3.41
C GLN A 21 -2.43 26.72 3.45
N THR A 22 -1.83 26.61 4.65
CA THR A 22 -0.38 26.51 4.80
C THR A 22 0.22 25.25 4.17
N ASP A 23 -0.57 24.19 3.96
CA ASP A 23 -0.09 22.94 3.35
C ASP A 23 0.38 23.14 1.91
N PHE A 24 -0.25 24.05 1.16
CA PHE A 24 0.25 24.45 -0.14
C PHE A 24 1.66 25.05 -0.06
N GLU A 25 1.91 25.94 0.90
CA GLU A 25 3.22 26.61 1.04
C GLU A 25 4.31 25.66 1.56
N ASN A 26 3.92 24.63 2.31
CA ASN A 26 4.81 23.66 2.94
C ASN A 26 5.13 22.46 2.05
N TYR A 27 4.20 22.04 1.19
CA TYR A 27 4.32 20.79 0.42
C TYR A 27 4.23 21.01 -1.10
N ASP A 28 3.15 21.62 -1.58
CA ASP A 28 2.92 21.76 -3.03
C ASP A 28 3.90 22.73 -3.69
N ARG A 29 4.06 23.94 -3.14
CA ARG A 29 4.95 24.96 -3.70
C ARG A 29 6.41 24.47 -3.76
N PRO A 30 7.02 23.95 -2.68
CA PRO A 30 8.41 23.51 -2.73
C PRO A 30 8.64 22.43 -3.79
N TYR A 31 7.69 21.51 -3.96
CA TYR A 31 7.78 20.50 -5.00
C TYR A 31 7.70 21.11 -6.41
N ILE A 32 6.72 21.98 -6.72
CA ILE A 32 6.62 22.64 -8.03
C ILE A 32 7.85 23.50 -8.36
N GLU A 33 8.44 24.13 -7.34
CA GLU A 33 9.64 24.94 -7.49
C GLU A 33 10.89 24.08 -7.73
N SER A 34 10.94 22.86 -7.19
CA SER A 34 12.06 21.92 -7.32
C SER A 34 12.38 21.54 -8.77
N ASP A 35 13.65 21.25 -9.04
CA ASP A 35 14.10 20.79 -10.37
C ASP A 35 13.64 19.37 -10.71
N GLU A 36 13.15 18.62 -9.71
CA GLU A 36 12.61 17.27 -9.86
C GLU A 36 11.21 17.27 -10.48
N CYS A 37 10.45 18.36 -10.33
CA CYS A 37 9.08 18.45 -10.81
C CYS A 37 8.97 18.28 -12.34
N GLN A 38 8.32 17.21 -12.78
CA GLN A 38 8.02 16.95 -14.19
C GLN A 38 6.53 17.19 -14.50
N PHE A 39 6.26 18.11 -15.43
CA PHE A 39 4.92 18.36 -15.95
C PHE A 39 4.49 17.33 -17.01
N PRO A 40 3.18 17.03 -17.13
CA PRO A 40 2.08 17.68 -16.41
C PRO A 40 1.72 17.00 -15.09
N LEU A 41 0.90 17.69 -14.31
CA LEU A 41 0.38 17.23 -13.02
C LEU A 41 -1.14 17.45 -13.00
N ILE A 42 -1.89 16.56 -12.37
CA ILE A 42 -3.26 16.88 -11.95
C ILE A 42 -3.19 17.33 -10.50
N TRP A 43 -3.83 18.44 -10.19
CA TRP A 43 -3.91 18.98 -8.85
C TRP A 43 -5.37 19.07 -8.43
N ILE A 44 -5.69 18.47 -7.30
CA ILE A 44 -7.02 18.38 -6.71
C ILE A 44 -7.01 19.28 -5.49
N VAL A 45 -8.00 20.17 -5.39
CA VAL A 45 -8.10 21.16 -4.31
C VAL A 45 -9.49 21.08 -3.71
N GLY A 46 -9.56 20.55 -2.48
CA GLY A 46 -10.76 20.57 -1.65
C GLY A 46 -10.71 21.72 -0.64
N GLU A 47 -11.70 21.79 0.25
CA GLU A 47 -11.78 22.87 1.25
C GLU A 47 -10.68 22.79 2.33
N SER A 48 -10.11 21.59 2.57
CA SER A 48 -9.18 21.31 3.66
C SER A 48 -7.92 20.55 3.25
N HIS A 49 -7.74 20.28 1.95
CA HIS A 49 -6.68 19.41 1.46
C HIS A 49 -6.30 19.71 0.02
N THR A 50 -5.11 19.28 -0.35
CA THR A 50 -4.66 19.21 -1.75
C THR A 50 -4.08 17.84 -2.05
N PHE A 51 -4.22 17.40 -3.31
CA PHE A 51 -3.54 16.21 -3.83
C PHE A 51 -2.92 16.50 -5.18
N MET A 52 -1.73 15.93 -5.43
CA MET A 52 -1.02 16.11 -6.69
C MET A 52 -0.71 14.76 -7.34
N LEU A 53 -1.29 14.51 -8.51
CA LEU A 53 -1.04 13.32 -9.33
C LEU A 53 0.03 13.64 -10.37
N LYS A 54 1.20 13.03 -10.22
CA LYS A 54 2.42 13.38 -10.95
C LYS A 54 2.51 12.67 -12.30
N LEU A 55 1.72 13.12 -13.28
CA LEU A 55 1.62 12.43 -14.57
C LEU A 55 2.93 12.47 -15.38
N GLY A 56 3.68 13.58 -15.33
CA GLY A 56 4.97 13.73 -16.00
C GLY A 56 6.02 12.73 -15.50
N GLU A 57 5.98 12.39 -14.21
CA GLU A 57 6.90 11.43 -13.58
C GLU A 57 6.43 9.98 -13.72
N TYR A 58 5.20 9.74 -14.21
CA TYR A 58 4.59 8.42 -14.17
C TYR A 58 5.44 7.37 -14.90
N ARG A 59 6.06 7.74 -16.01
CA ARG A 59 6.97 6.83 -16.74
C ARG A 59 8.11 6.37 -15.85
N ASP A 60 8.82 7.30 -15.21
CA ASP A 60 9.98 6.98 -14.38
C ASP A 60 9.55 6.16 -13.15
N ILE A 61 8.42 6.52 -12.54
CA ILE A 61 7.82 5.74 -11.45
C ILE A 61 7.54 4.31 -11.92
N PHE A 62 6.89 4.14 -13.07
CA PHE A 62 6.51 2.82 -13.58
C PHE A 62 7.72 1.96 -13.97
N PHE A 63 8.75 2.57 -14.55
CA PHE A 63 9.97 1.87 -14.95
C PHE A 63 10.82 1.45 -13.75
N ASN A 64 10.93 2.32 -12.75
CA ASN A 64 11.84 2.08 -11.62
C ASN A 64 11.17 1.36 -10.44
N ASN A 65 9.84 1.30 -10.38
CA ASN A 65 9.12 0.71 -9.26
C ASN A 65 8.36 -0.58 -9.65
N GLU A 66 8.85 -1.72 -9.16
CA GLU A 66 8.19 -3.02 -9.36
C GLU A 66 6.79 -3.08 -8.77
N SER A 67 6.59 -2.52 -7.57
CA SER A 67 5.28 -2.48 -6.93
C SER A 67 4.24 -1.70 -7.75
N ALA A 68 4.66 -0.66 -8.48
CA ALA A 68 3.76 0.08 -9.37
C ALA A 68 3.28 -0.80 -10.53
N ARG A 69 4.13 -1.69 -11.04
CA ARG A 69 3.77 -2.65 -12.10
C ARG A 69 2.79 -3.70 -11.60
N PHE A 70 3.04 -4.27 -10.42
CA PHE A 70 2.08 -5.20 -9.79
C PHE A 70 0.75 -4.52 -9.45
N ALA A 71 0.78 -3.29 -8.95
CA ALA A 71 -0.42 -2.50 -8.66
C ALA A 71 -1.24 -2.25 -9.94
N TYR A 72 -0.59 -1.84 -11.03
CA TYR A 72 -1.23 -1.66 -12.34
C TYR A 72 -1.84 -2.96 -12.87
N SER A 73 -1.12 -4.09 -12.78
CA SER A 73 -1.63 -5.40 -13.19
C SER A 73 -2.87 -5.84 -12.39
N LYS A 74 -3.00 -5.38 -11.14
CA LYS A 74 -4.18 -5.63 -10.28
C LYS A 74 -5.34 -4.72 -10.64
N ASN A 75 -5.06 -3.43 -10.77
CA ASN A 75 -6.03 -2.41 -11.12
C ASN A 75 -5.34 -1.35 -12.02
N PRO A 76 -5.66 -1.34 -13.32
CA PRO A 76 -5.09 -0.36 -14.25
C PRO A 76 -5.45 1.10 -13.93
N ASN A 77 -6.43 1.33 -13.04
CA ASN A 77 -6.78 2.66 -12.58
C ASN A 77 -5.85 3.13 -11.45
N VAL A 78 -4.63 3.52 -11.80
CA VAL A 78 -3.54 3.82 -10.85
C VAL A 78 -3.88 4.93 -9.85
N TYR A 79 -4.70 5.90 -10.27
CA TYR A 79 -5.17 6.99 -9.42
C TYR A 79 -6.65 6.87 -9.05
N GLY A 80 -7.24 5.68 -9.20
CA GLY A 80 -8.68 5.45 -9.01
C GLY A 80 -9.18 5.88 -7.65
N TYR A 81 -8.40 5.63 -6.60
CA TYR A 81 -8.71 6.12 -5.26
C TYR A 81 -8.93 7.64 -5.22
N HIS A 82 -8.05 8.42 -5.86
CA HIS A 82 -8.22 9.88 -5.87
C HIS A 82 -9.43 10.31 -6.71
N LEU A 83 -9.71 9.62 -7.82
CA LEU A 83 -10.86 9.89 -8.67
C LEU A 83 -12.19 9.59 -7.99
N GLU A 84 -12.25 8.55 -7.15
CA GLU A 84 -13.46 8.10 -6.45
C GLU A 84 -13.77 8.90 -5.19
N TYR A 85 -12.74 9.29 -4.42
CA TYR A 85 -12.92 9.95 -3.13
C TYR A 85 -13.00 11.48 -3.21
N ASN A 86 -12.54 12.08 -4.30
CA ASN A 86 -12.46 13.54 -4.46
C ASN A 86 -13.33 14.03 -5.62
N THR A 87 -14.46 13.35 -5.89
CA THR A 87 -15.32 13.66 -7.05
C THR A 87 -15.86 15.09 -7.05
N ASP A 88 -16.09 15.64 -5.86
CA ASP A 88 -16.71 16.96 -5.66
C ASP A 88 -15.68 18.09 -5.48
N ASP A 89 -14.39 17.77 -5.46
CA ASP A 89 -13.32 18.76 -5.35
C ASP A 89 -13.05 19.51 -6.66
N ASN A 90 -12.21 20.55 -6.58
CA ASN A 90 -11.78 21.31 -7.75
C ASN A 90 -10.57 20.65 -8.40
N TRP A 91 -10.67 20.38 -9.70
CA TRP A 91 -9.63 19.69 -10.46
C TRP A 91 -8.91 20.64 -11.41
N PHE A 92 -7.58 20.58 -11.42
CA PHE A 92 -6.75 21.40 -12.28
C PHE A 92 -5.69 20.55 -13.00
N LEU A 93 -5.45 20.86 -14.27
CA LEU A 93 -4.27 20.40 -15.00
C LEU A 93 -3.20 21.48 -14.89
N ILE A 94 -2.03 21.09 -14.40
CA ILE A 94 -0.84 21.95 -14.34
C ILE A 94 0.11 21.51 -15.45
N THR A 95 0.44 22.44 -16.33
CA THR A 95 1.43 22.26 -17.39
C THR A 95 2.48 23.37 -17.33
N LYS A 96 3.45 23.37 -18.25
CA LYS A 96 4.46 24.44 -18.34
C LYS A 96 3.83 25.79 -18.69
N GLU A 97 2.67 25.78 -19.32
CA GLU A 97 1.93 26.95 -19.80
C GLU A 97 1.11 27.63 -18.70
N GLY A 98 0.67 26.86 -17.69
CA GLY A 98 -0.09 27.38 -16.55
C GLY A 98 -0.96 26.33 -15.86
N VAL A 99 -1.87 26.81 -15.02
CA VAL A 99 -2.90 26.02 -14.33
C VAL A 99 -4.24 26.21 -15.04
N THR A 100 -4.90 25.12 -15.43
CA THR A 100 -6.21 25.16 -16.13
C THR A 100 -7.22 24.27 -15.40
N PRO A 101 -8.44 24.75 -15.11
CA PRO A 101 -9.47 23.90 -14.53
C PRO A 101 -9.86 22.79 -15.50
N ILE A 102 -10.11 21.60 -14.96
CA ILE A 102 -10.55 20.43 -15.73
C ILE A 102 -11.71 19.76 -15.01
N THR A 103 -12.45 18.94 -15.73
CA THR A 103 -13.47 18.04 -15.18
C THR A 103 -12.85 16.70 -14.78
N LEU A 104 -13.53 15.93 -13.94
CA LEU A 104 -13.13 14.55 -13.61
C LEU A 104 -12.91 13.69 -14.87
N LYS A 105 -13.78 13.81 -15.88
CA LYS A 105 -13.62 13.09 -17.16
C LYS A 105 -12.36 13.50 -17.91
N GLN A 106 -11.99 14.77 -17.88
CA GLN A 106 -10.75 15.25 -18.48
C GLN A 106 -9.53 14.76 -17.68
N ALA A 107 -9.62 14.69 -16.35
CA ALA A 107 -8.59 14.09 -15.50
C ALA A 107 -8.38 12.61 -15.83
N GLU A 108 -9.45 11.82 -15.95
CA GLU A 108 -9.40 10.40 -16.37
C GLU A 108 -8.75 10.23 -17.75
N SER A 109 -9.10 11.10 -18.71
CA SER A 109 -8.50 11.08 -20.05
C SER A 109 -7.01 11.39 -19.97
N ALA A 110 -6.64 12.47 -19.28
CA ALA A 110 -5.23 12.85 -19.11
C ALA A 110 -4.44 11.72 -18.45
N ILE A 111 -4.95 11.10 -17.38
CA ILE A 111 -4.29 9.95 -16.75
C ILE A 111 -4.01 8.84 -17.77
N LYS A 112 -5.00 8.45 -18.58
CA LYS A 112 -4.82 7.41 -19.62
C LYS A 112 -3.76 7.79 -20.65
N ASP A 113 -3.71 9.06 -21.04
CA ASP A 113 -2.76 9.56 -22.04
C ASP A 113 -1.30 9.47 -21.59
N TYR A 114 -1.03 9.49 -20.28
CA TYR A 114 0.34 9.31 -19.74
C TYR A 114 0.61 7.87 -19.28
N VAL A 115 -0.39 7.20 -18.71
CA VAL A 115 -0.24 5.84 -18.17
C VAL A 115 -0.08 4.80 -19.28
N ILE A 116 -0.95 4.83 -20.29
CA ILE A 116 -0.97 3.79 -21.33
C ILE A 116 0.35 3.78 -22.14
N PRO A 117 0.90 4.92 -22.60
CA PRO A 117 2.17 4.90 -23.32
C PRO A 117 3.35 4.43 -22.46
N ALA A 118 3.39 4.80 -21.17
CA ALA A 118 4.43 4.34 -20.26
C ALA A 118 4.39 2.81 -20.11
N VAL A 119 3.21 2.23 -19.90
CA VAL A 119 3.01 0.78 -19.80
C VAL A 119 3.42 0.08 -21.09
N LYS A 120 2.92 0.54 -22.25
CA LYS A 120 3.25 -0.07 -23.55
C LYS A 120 4.75 -0.02 -23.86
N ALA A 121 5.41 1.08 -23.52
CA ALA A 121 6.84 1.23 -23.72
C ALA A 121 7.63 0.27 -22.81
N TRP A 122 7.20 0.10 -21.57
CA TRP A 122 7.80 -0.87 -20.66
C TRP A 122 7.62 -2.30 -21.19
N GLU A 123 6.40 -2.66 -21.63
CA GLU A 123 6.13 -4.00 -22.15
C GLU A 123 6.91 -4.33 -23.42
N ALA A 124 7.11 -3.34 -24.29
CA ALA A 124 7.93 -3.49 -25.48
C ALA A 124 9.42 -3.74 -25.17
N GLU A 125 9.92 -3.18 -24.06
CA GLU A 125 11.33 -3.27 -23.68
C GLU A 125 11.64 -4.49 -22.78
N TYR A 126 10.75 -4.81 -21.85
CA TYR A 126 10.97 -5.83 -20.80
C TYR A 126 10.06 -7.05 -20.93
N GLY A 127 9.10 -7.04 -21.85
CA GLY A 127 8.11 -8.11 -22.02
C GLY A 127 6.84 -7.89 -21.20
N PRO A 128 5.94 -8.89 -21.14
CA PRO A 128 4.61 -8.72 -20.53
C PRO A 128 4.71 -8.37 -19.04
N LEU A 129 3.75 -7.55 -18.57
CA LEU A 129 3.66 -7.22 -17.15
C LEU A 129 3.52 -8.47 -16.26
N PRO A 130 4.01 -8.39 -15.00
CA PRO A 130 3.78 -9.46 -14.05
C PRO A 130 2.27 -9.66 -13.88
N LYS A 131 1.84 -10.91 -13.91
CA LYS A 131 0.48 -11.25 -13.44
C LYS A 131 0.45 -11.03 -11.94
N VAL A 132 -0.75 -10.91 -11.36
CA VAL A 132 -0.93 -10.84 -9.91
C VAL A 132 -1.15 -12.26 -9.37
N PRO A 133 -0.10 -13.03 -9.02
CA PRO A 133 -0.28 -14.24 -8.25
C PRO A 133 -0.58 -13.89 -6.79
N LYS A 134 -1.23 -14.83 -6.10
CA LYS A 134 -1.25 -14.84 -4.64
C LYS A 134 0.18 -14.83 -4.10
N LEU A 135 0.38 -14.14 -2.98
CA LEU A 135 1.66 -14.16 -2.28
C LEU A 135 1.91 -15.59 -1.73
N PRO A 136 3.02 -16.25 -2.09
CA PRO A 136 3.32 -17.57 -1.56
C PRO A 136 3.55 -17.53 -0.06
N VAL A 137 3.13 -18.60 0.62
CA VAL A 137 3.40 -18.81 2.04
C VAL A 137 4.28 -20.04 2.17
N ARG A 138 5.39 -19.91 2.90
CA ARG A 138 6.33 -20.98 3.20
C ARG A 138 6.31 -21.26 4.69
N PHE A 139 6.16 -22.53 5.06
CA PHE A 139 6.20 -22.95 6.45
C PHE A 139 7.59 -23.49 6.79
N GLN A 140 8.14 -23.06 7.92
CA GLN A 140 9.42 -23.52 8.46
C GLN A 140 9.22 -24.08 9.86
N ASN A 141 10.06 -25.05 10.22
CA ASN A 141 10.11 -25.64 11.57
C ASN A 141 8.80 -26.28 12.06
N ILE A 142 7.84 -26.55 11.17
CA ILE A 142 6.60 -27.26 11.47
C ILE A 142 6.24 -28.25 10.37
N THR A 143 5.69 -29.40 10.75
CA THR A 143 5.13 -30.36 9.81
C THR A 143 3.65 -30.07 9.57
N LEU A 144 3.12 -30.46 8.41
CA LEU A 144 1.69 -30.32 8.12
C LEU A 144 0.81 -31.06 9.15
N SER A 145 1.26 -32.22 9.62
CA SER A 145 0.55 -32.98 10.66
C SER A 145 0.48 -32.19 11.97
N LYS A 146 1.61 -31.64 12.43
CA LYS A 146 1.62 -30.83 13.65
C LYS A 146 0.78 -29.56 13.52
N LEU A 147 0.82 -28.90 12.37
CA LEU A 147 -0.03 -27.73 12.12
C LEU A 147 -1.52 -28.08 12.20
N LYS A 148 -1.92 -29.21 11.60
CA LYS A 148 -3.31 -29.71 11.69
C LYS A 148 -3.70 -30.05 13.12
N GLU A 149 -2.82 -30.70 13.88
CA GLU A 149 -3.06 -30.99 15.31
C GLU A 149 -3.30 -29.71 16.09
N LEU A 150 -2.47 -28.68 15.91
CA LEU A 150 -2.65 -27.40 16.58
C LEU A 150 -3.98 -26.74 16.20
N ILE A 151 -4.35 -26.75 14.92
CA ILE A 151 -5.63 -26.20 14.45
C ILE A 151 -6.83 -26.95 15.04
N ILE A 152 -6.77 -28.30 15.09
CA ILE A 152 -7.82 -29.13 15.69
C ILE A 152 -7.92 -28.85 17.19
N ASP A 153 -6.78 -28.72 17.87
CA ASP A 153 -6.73 -28.35 19.28
C ASP A 153 -7.39 -26.98 19.52
N CYS A 154 -7.08 -25.96 18.72
CA CYS A 154 -7.74 -24.66 18.80
C CYS A 154 -9.27 -24.80 18.64
N HIS A 155 -9.73 -25.51 17.61
CA HIS A 155 -11.17 -25.72 17.36
C HIS A 155 -11.88 -26.45 18.51
N ASN A 156 -11.22 -27.41 19.17
CA ASN A 156 -11.79 -28.12 20.32
C ASN A 156 -11.96 -27.22 21.56
N HIS A 157 -11.26 -26.08 21.61
CA HIS A 157 -11.33 -25.08 22.68
C HIS A 157 -12.10 -23.81 22.24
N ASP A 158 -12.88 -23.88 21.16
CA ASP A 158 -13.62 -22.76 20.59
C ASP A 158 -12.72 -21.53 20.25
N ASP A 159 -11.45 -21.77 19.90
CA ASP A 159 -10.47 -20.76 19.49
C ASP A 159 -10.15 -20.93 17.99
N ASP A 160 -10.45 -19.91 17.16
CA ASP A 160 -10.11 -19.91 15.72
C ASP A 160 -8.89 -19.04 15.40
N SER A 161 -8.26 -18.44 16.41
CA SER A 161 -7.29 -17.34 16.24
C SER A 161 -6.08 -17.73 15.38
N LEU A 162 -5.55 -18.95 15.53
CA LEU A 162 -4.43 -19.44 14.71
C LEU A 162 -4.84 -19.58 13.24
N MET A 163 -5.97 -20.22 12.98
CA MET A 163 -6.48 -20.41 11.63
C MET A 163 -6.80 -19.07 10.97
N ASP A 164 -7.46 -18.17 11.69
CA ASP A 164 -7.79 -16.83 11.21
C ASP A 164 -6.54 -15.97 10.97
N CYS A 165 -5.48 -16.20 11.73
CA CYS A 165 -4.17 -15.62 11.44
C CYS A 165 -3.60 -16.10 10.11
N LEU A 166 -3.57 -17.41 9.88
CA LEU A 166 -3.02 -17.98 8.65
C LEU A 166 -3.89 -17.67 7.42
N LYS A 167 -5.22 -17.58 7.58
CA LYS A 167 -6.15 -17.22 6.50
C LYS A 167 -5.88 -15.82 5.95
N ARG A 168 -5.41 -14.85 6.76
CA ARG A 168 -5.16 -13.47 6.31
C ARG A 168 -4.21 -13.40 5.11
N PHE A 169 -3.23 -14.30 5.02
CA PHE A 169 -2.31 -14.36 3.88
C PHE A 169 -2.98 -14.68 2.54
N HIS A 170 -4.22 -15.20 2.53
CA HIS A 170 -4.99 -15.40 1.29
C HIS A 170 -5.39 -14.09 0.61
N LEU A 171 -5.43 -13.00 1.37
CA LEU A 171 -5.74 -11.66 0.86
C LEU A 171 -4.49 -10.96 0.30
N TYR A 172 -3.30 -11.52 0.55
CA TYR A 172 -2.04 -10.87 0.20
C TYR A 172 -1.71 -11.14 -1.27
N THR A 173 -1.38 -10.07 -1.97
CA THR A 173 -0.99 -10.09 -3.38
C THR A 173 0.46 -9.66 -3.49
N ARG A 174 1.19 -10.20 -4.47
CA ARG A 174 2.56 -9.76 -4.70
C ARG A 174 2.62 -8.29 -5.12
N CYS A 175 3.64 -7.61 -4.63
CA CYS A 175 4.16 -6.33 -5.11
C CYS A 175 5.60 -6.46 -5.67
N ALA A 176 6.21 -7.64 -5.58
CA ALA A 176 7.51 -7.94 -6.17
C ALA A 176 7.59 -9.39 -6.70
N THR A 177 8.53 -9.65 -7.60
CA THR A 177 8.73 -10.97 -8.22
C THR A 177 9.28 -11.97 -7.20
N ASP A 178 10.35 -11.60 -6.51
CA ASP A 178 10.91 -12.37 -5.39
C ASP A 178 10.24 -11.91 -4.08
N GLN A 179 9.06 -12.48 -3.83
CA GLN A 179 8.28 -12.16 -2.64
C GLN A 179 7.56 -13.38 -2.07
N TYR A 180 7.61 -13.54 -0.75
CA TYR A 180 6.86 -14.58 -0.03
C TYR A 180 6.72 -14.23 1.46
N ILE A 181 5.71 -14.83 2.11
CA ILE A 181 5.62 -14.90 3.57
C ILE A 181 6.31 -16.16 4.04
N GLU A 182 7.19 -16.03 5.02
CA GLU A 182 7.68 -17.15 5.82
C GLU A 182 6.94 -17.20 7.15
N VAL A 183 6.38 -18.37 7.45
CA VAL A 183 5.74 -18.72 8.72
C VAL A 183 6.66 -19.67 9.46
N ASN A 184 7.33 -19.17 10.49
CA ASN A 184 8.29 -19.93 11.28
C ASN A 184 7.67 -20.34 12.62
N TYR A 185 7.65 -21.64 12.92
CA TYR A 185 7.16 -22.14 14.19
C TYR A 185 8.31 -22.36 15.18
N ASN A 186 8.19 -21.79 16.37
CA ASN A 186 9.06 -22.06 17.50
C ASN A 186 8.37 -22.99 18.51
N PRO A 187 8.73 -24.28 18.56
CA PRO A 187 8.12 -25.22 19.50
C PRO A 187 8.45 -24.92 20.96
N GLY A 188 9.53 -24.17 21.25
CA GLY A 188 9.92 -23.84 22.62
C GLY A 188 8.93 -22.92 23.35
N TYR A 189 8.25 -22.04 22.61
CA TYR A 189 7.25 -21.11 23.14
C TYR A 189 5.85 -21.32 22.57
N ASN A 190 5.65 -22.35 21.73
CA ASN A 190 4.44 -22.52 20.92
C ASN A 190 4.03 -21.21 20.23
N GLU A 191 4.94 -20.71 19.41
CA GLU A 191 4.81 -19.43 18.73
C GLU A 191 4.96 -19.62 17.23
N PHE A 192 4.21 -18.85 16.44
CA PHE A 192 4.53 -18.59 15.04
C PHE A 192 4.97 -17.16 14.85
N VAL A 193 6.08 -16.98 14.14
CA VAL A 193 6.57 -15.69 13.67
C VAL A 193 6.34 -15.60 12.16
N PHE A 194 5.86 -14.46 11.70
CA PHE A 194 5.58 -14.19 10.29
C PHE A 194 6.55 -13.12 9.77
N SER A 195 7.27 -13.44 8.71
CA SER A 195 8.15 -12.47 8.05
C SER A 195 7.84 -12.39 6.56
N GLU A 196 7.87 -11.18 6.04
CA GLU A 196 7.78 -10.92 4.61
C GLU A 196 9.18 -10.77 4.03
N HIS A 197 9.46 -11.58 3.01
CA HIS A 197 10.67 -11.50 2.23
C HIS A 197 10.35 -10.82 0.90
N THR A 198 11.09 -9.76 0.58
CA THR A 198 10.91 -8.98 -0.66
C THR A 198 12.27 -8.60 -1.22
N ASN A 199 12.63 -9.14 -2.40
CA ASN A 199 13.88 -8.88 -3.10
C ASN A 199 15.11 -8.97 -2.17
N GLY A 200 15.21 -10.07 -1.40
CA GLY A 200 16.29 -10.33 -0.44
C GLY A 200 16.22 -9.57 0.89
N LYS A 201 15.26 -8.66 1.08
CA LYS A 201 15.03 -7.96 2.36
C LYS A 201 14.00 -8.73 3.19
N VAL A 202 14.17 -8.72 4.52
CA VAL A 202 13.28 -9.38 5.47
C VAL A 202 12.65 -8.34 6.39
N GLY A 203 11.34 -8.40 6.57
CA GLY A 203 10.59 -7.60 7.54
C GLY A 203 9.69 -8.48 8.40
N LEU A 204 9.66 -8.22 9.71
CA LEU A 204 8.68 -8.86 10.61
C LEU A 204 7.29 -8.28 10.31
N VAL A 205 6.30 -9.15 10.07
CA VAL A 205 4.91 -8.76 9.77
C VAL A 205 3.90 -9.32 10.77
N GLY A 206 4.39 -9.85 11.88
CA GLY A 206 3.61 -10.22 13.06
C GLY A 206 4.03 -11.55 13.66
N GLY A 207 3.33 -11.95 14.72
CA GLY A 207 3.43 -13.27 15.30
C GLY A 207 2.14 -13.65 16.03
N ILE A 208 2.01 -14.93 16.38
CA ILE A 208 0.94 -15.44 17.23
C ILE A 208 1.53 -16.44 18.21
N VAL A 209 1.24 -16.25 19.50
CA VAL A 209 1.83 -17.01 20.59
C VAL A 209 0.73 -17.69 21.38
N PHE A 210 0.96 -18.94 21.77
CA PHE A 210 0.06 -19.70 22.61
C PHE A 210 0.31 -19.42 24.10
N HIS A 211 -0.77 -19.18 24.85
CA HIS A 211 -0.73 -18.84 26.27
C HIS A 211 -1.36 -19.90 27.17
N GLY A 212 -1.57 -21.12 26.67
CA GLY A 212 -2.18 -22.20 27.44
C GLY A 212 -3.70 -22.21 27.33
N TRP A 213 -4.32 -23.29 27.81
CA TRP A 213 -5.77 -23.42 27.97
C TRP A 213 -6.16 -23.33 29.45
N PRO A 214 -7.41 -22.95 29.78
CA PRO A 214 -7.85 -22.80 31.18
C PRO A 214 -7.58 -24.03 32.05
N GLU A 215 -7.67 -25.24 31.48
CA GLU A 215 -7.50 -26.51 32.19
C GLU A 215 -6.05 -26.96 32.36
N ILE A 216 -5.12 -26.45 31.54
CA ILE A 216 -3.67 -26.75 31.65
C ILE A 216 -2.86 -25.60 32.27
N GLY A 217 -3.47 -24.43 32.45
CA GLY A 217 -2.85 -23.25 33.04
C GLY A 217 -2.19 -22.32 32.02
N TYR A 218 -1.92 -21.10 32.47
CA TYR A 218 -1.39 -20.03 31.62
C TYR A 218 0.12 -20.20 31.40
N SER A 219 0.56 -20.07 30.16
CA SER A 219 1.97 -20.16 29.78
C SER A 219 2.61 -18.77 29.66
N GLU A 220 3.56 -18.46 30.54
CA GLU A 220 4.42 -17.28 30.41
C GLU A 220 5.55 -17.57 29.43
N ASN A 221 5.55 -16.86 28.30
CA ASN A 221 6.46 -17.09 27.17
C ASN A 221 7.29 -15.84 26.83
N GLY A 222 7.42 -14.92 27.78
CA GLY A 222 8.19 -13.68 27.61
C GLY A 222 7.53 -12.61 26.74
N SER A 223 6.37 -12.89 26.14
CA SER A 223 5.58 -11.89 25.41
C SER A 223 4.73 -11.05 26.38
N VAL A 224 4.62 -9.75 26.08
CA VAL A 224 3.85 -8.80 26.92
C VAL A 224 2.39 -8.79 26.46
N GLN A 225 1.48 -9.22 27.34
CA GLN A 225 0.04 -9.01 27.18
C GLN A 225 -0.45 -7.97 28.17
N LEU A 226 -1.03 -6.87 27.69
CA LEU A 226 -1.66 -5.86 28.55
C LEU A 226 -2.87 -6.43 29.31
N SER A 227 -3.59 -7.36 28.68
CA SER A 227 -4.71 -8.10 29.25
C SER A 227 -4.50 -9.59 28.98
N PRO A 228 -3.95 -10.36 29.94
CA PRO A 228 -3.66 -11.77 29.77
C PRO A 228 -4.91 -12.58 29.39
N ARG A 229 -4.79 -13.44 28.38
CA ARG A 229 -5.86 -14.36 27.97
C ARG A 229 -5.29 -15.71 27.55
N TYR A 230 -6.05 -16.77 27.85
CA TYR A 230 -5.77 -18.11 27.35
C TYR A 230 -5.89 -18.18 25.82
N GLY A 231 -5.34 -19.23 25.24
CA GLY A 231 -5.37 -19.52 23.81
C GLY A 231 -4.29 -18.80 23.01
N TRP A 232 -4.54 -18.67 21.72
CA TRP A 232 -3.59 -18.05 20.79
C TRP A 232 -3.81 -16.54 20.69
N SER A 233 -2.74 -15.77 20.77
CA SER A 233 -2.81 -14.31 20.75
C SER A 233 -1.80 -13.69 19.81
N THR A 234 -2.25 -12.74 19.01
CA THR A 234 -1.41 -12.01 18.07
C THR A 234 -0.53 -11.01 18.80
N HIS A 235 0.75 -10.97 18.43
CA HIS A 235 1.73 -10.01 18.90
C HIS A 235 2.30 -9.28 17.68
N THR A 236 2.40 -7.95 17.76
CA THR A 236 2.87 -7.06 16.69
C THR A 236 3.90 -6.10 17.24
#